data_AF-A0AAT9R2E1-F1
#
_entry.id   AF-A0AAT9R2E1-F1
#
_cell.length_a   1.000
_cell.length_b   1.000
_cell.length_c   1.000
_cell.angle_alpha   90.00
_cell.angle_beta   90.00
_cell.angle_gamma   90.00
#
_symmetry.space_group_name_H-M   'P 1'
#
loop_
_entity.id
_entity.type
_entity.pdbx_description
1 polymer ?
#
loop_
_entity_poly.entity_id
_entity_poly.type
_entity_poly.pdbx_seq_one_letter_code
_entity_poly.pdbx_strand_id
1 'polypeptide(L)'
;MRSRLLARSARLALAAVAAVTLTATAATTATADSGKDVGQACGTNDLTFKVSEKTQAGGYLLVTAKALPGITCYLEGVFPSGSFGSAADTELSPAEDSVSETIKLSGSTAAYAGINPKTTNNNNGRQFEAIHLSVAGDEDNFVTLRLPRMVTVDQPIATNWHANPADAVPFSG
;
A
#
# COMPACT_ATOMS: atom_id res chain seq x y z
N MET A 1 50.58 9.32 51.20
CA MET A 1 51.83 10.13 51.10
C MET A 1 52.03 10.44 49.62
N ARG A 2 52.06 11.65 49.06
CA ARG A 2 52.27 13.03 49.52
C ARG A 2 51.55 13.96 48.53
N SER A 3 50.83 14.95 49.05
CA SER A 3 50.50 16.19 48.34
C SER A 3 51.78 16.99 48.03
N ARG A 4 51.80 17.71 46.91
CA ARG A 4 52.38 19.07 46.81
C ARG A 4 51.56 19.95 45.84
N LEU A 5 50.94 20.96 46.44
CA LEU A 5 50.40 22.17 45.82
C LEU A 5 51.55 23.11 45.36
N LEU A 6 51.23 24.02 44.43
CA LEU A 6 51.27 25.50 44.54
C LEU A 6 51.37 26.12 43.12
N ALA A 7 50.31 26.80 42.64
CA ALA A 7 50.08 28.27 42.68
C ALA A 7 50.75 28.97 41.46
N ARG A 8 50.16 29.92 40.71
CA ARG A 8 49.27 31.05 41.04
C ARG A 8 48.68 31.65 39.75
N SER A 9 47.43 32.11 39.84
CA SER A 9 46.87 33.38 39.33
C SER A 9 47.14 33.90 37.90
N ALA A 10 46.07 34.00 37.10
CA ALA A 10 45.64 35.28 36.52
C ALA A 10 44.12 35.26 36.27
N ARG A 11 43.45 36.28 36.81
CA ARG A 11 42.03 36.58 36.60
C ARG A 11 41.87 37.18 35.20
N LEU A 12 40.80 36.83 34.50
CA LEU A 12 40.05 37.76 33.66
C LEU A 12 38.63 37.22 33.48
N ALA A 13 37.71 37.90 34.17
CA ALA A 13 36.28 37.77 33.96
C ALA A 13 35.93 38.40 32.62
N LEU A 14 35.06 37.74 31.85
CA LEU A 14 34.13 38.44 30.98
C LEU A 14 32.82 37.65 30.96
N ALA A 15 31.79 38.28 31.53
CA ALA A 15 30.42 37.82 31.46
C ALA A 15 29.88 38.02 30.04
N ALA A 16 29.22 37.00 29.51
CA ALA A 16 28.29 37.16 28.41
C ALA A 16 27.05 36.32 28.74
N VAL A 17 26.06 37.01 29.32
CA VAL A 17 24.72 36.50 29.53
C VAL A 17 24.03 36.54 28.17
N ALA A 18 23.87 35.39 27.52
CA ALA A 18 22.98 35.24 26.38
C ALA A 18 21.76 34.43 26.84
N ALA A 19 20.78 35.14 27.40
CA ALA A 19 19.44 34.59 27.58
C ALA A 19 18.79 34.49 26.20
N VAL A 20 18.86 33.32 25.57
CA VAL A 20 18.03 33.00 24.41
C VAL A 20 16.67 32.61 24.97
N THR A 21 15.74 33.56 24.94
CA THR A 21 14.32 33.28 25.08
C THR A 21 13.89 32.42 23.89
N LEU A 22 13.71 31.12 24.11
CA LEU A 22 12.94 30.29 23.19
C LEU A 22 11.48 30.75 23.28
N THR A 23 11.11 31.72 22.45
CA THR A 23 9.72 31.86 22.03
C THR A 23 9.40 30.61 21.23
N ALA A 24 8.75 29.65 21.87
CA ALA A 24 8.07 28.56 21.18
C ALA A 24 6.93 29.19 20.35
N THR A 25 7.25 29.63 19.15
CA THR A 25 6.26 29.77 18.09
C THR A 25 5.72 28.37 17.86
N ALA A 26 4.53 28.11 18.37
CA ALA A 26 3.73 26.98 17.97
C ALA A 26 3.62 27.05 16.45
N ALA A 27 4.41 26.23 15.76
CA ALA A 27 4.18 25.93 14.37
C ALA A 27 2.86 25.17 14.34
N THR A 28 1.76 25.90 14.12
CA THR A 28 0.58 25.31 13.50
C THR A 28 1.07 24.67 12.21
N THR A 29 1.27 23.35 12.25
CA THR A 29 1.26 22.52 11.05
C THR A 29 -0.09 22.76 10.41
N ALA A 30 -0.12 23.71 9.46
CA ALA A 30 -1.19 23.78 8.49
C ALA A 30 -1.09 22.50 7.68
N THR A 31 -1.81 21.46 8.11
CA THR A 31 -2.17 20.35 7.25
C THR A 31 -2.93 21.01 6.11
N ALA A 32 -2.28 21.13 4.96
CA ALA A 32 -2.95 21.50 3.73
C ALA A 32 -3.87 20.34 3.37
N ASP A 33 -5.06 20.34 3.99
CA ASP A 33 -6.22 19.59 3.54
C ASP A 33 -6.55 20.13 2.15
N SER A 34 -5.94 19.49 1.15
CA SER A 34 -6.24 19.76 -0.25
C SER A 34 -7.56 19.08 -0.53
N GLY A 35 -8.63 19.74 -0.06
CA GLY A 35 -10.00 19.33 -0.15
C GLY A 35 -10.32 18.82 -1.56
N LYS A 36 -10.43 17.51 -1.65
CA LYS A 36 -11.44 16.89 -2.50
C LYS A 36 -12.31 16.14 -1.50
N ASP A 37 -13.56 16.58 -1.34
CA ASP A 37 -14.64 15.73 -0.84
C ASP A 37 -14.80 14.55 -1.81
N VAL A 38 -13.81 13.66 -1.85
CA VAL A 38 -14.04 12.27 -2.23
C VAL A 38 -14.79 11.72 -1.03
N GLY A 39 -16.02 11.24 -1.24
CA GLY A 39 -16.76 10.60 -0.15
C GLY A 39 -15.93 9.46 0.48
N GLN A 40 -16.44 8.87 1.55
CA GLN A 40 -15.74 7.82 2.32
C GLN A 40 -14.90 6.86 1.42
N ALA A 41 -13.60 6.76 1.71
CA ALA A 41 -12.72 5.81 1.04
C ALA A 41 -13.19 4.38 1.32
N CYS A 42 -13.04 3.48 0.35
CA CYS A 42 -13.41 2.08 0.56
C CYS A 42 -12.40 1.40 1.50
N GLY A 43 -12.88 0.80 2.60
CA GLY A 43 -12.12 -0.21 3.33
C GLY A 43 -12.28 -1.60 2.71
N THR A 44 -11.41 -2.53 3.06
CA THR A 44 -11.51 -3.94 2.64
C THR A 44 -12.83 -4.57 3.10
N ASN A 45 -13.29 -4.23 4.31
CA ASN A 45 -14.55 -4.74 4.87
C ASN A 45 -15.81 -4.13 4.23
N ASP A 46 -15.67 -3.04 3.46
CA ASP A 46 -16.77 -2.42 2.71
C ASP A 46 -17.05 -3.15 1.38
N LEU A 47 -16.16 -4.08 1.01
CA LEU A 47 -16.11 -4.68 -0.31
C LEU A 47 -16.33 -6.19 -0.25
N THR A 48 -16.95 -6.72 -1.30
CA THR A 48 -16.91 -8.13 -1.64
C THR A 48 -15.95 -8.35 -2.80
N PHE A 49 -15.12 -9.38 -2.67
CA PHE A 49 -14.12 -9.72 -3.68
C PHE A 49 -14.41 -11.09 -4.31
N LYS A 50 -14.11 -11.20 -5.60
CA LYS A 50 -14.13 -12.46 -6.34
C LYS A 50 -12.88 -12.58 -7.18
N VAL A 51 -12.33 -13.78 -7.27
CA VAL A 51 -11.20 -14.09 -8.13
C VAL A 51 -11.67 -14.99 -9.27
N SER A 52 -11.25 -14.67 -10.49
CA SER A 52 -11.51 -15.48 -11.68
C SER A 52 -10.24 -15.59 -12.52
N GLU A 53 -10.07 -16.69 -13.24
CA GLU A 53 -8.94 -16.84 -14.17
C GLU A 53 -9.27 -16.23 -15.52
N LYS A 54 -8.26 -15.60 -16.13
CA LYS A 54 -8.28 -15.12 -17.51
C LYS A 54 -7.15 -15.78 -18.26
N THR A 55 -7.34 -15.96 -19.57
CA THR A 55 -6.38 -16.62 -20.46
C THR A 55 -5.58 -15.64 -21.31
N GLN A 56 -5.91 -14.35 -21.25
CA GLN A 56 -5.17 -13.29 -21.92
C GLN A 56 -3.77 -13.12 -21.29
N ALA A 57 -2.82 -12.60 -22.06
CA ALA A 57 -1.45 -12.29 -21.60
C ALA A 57 -0.73 -13.46 -20.91
N GLY A 58 -0.95 -14.71 -21.37
CA GLY A 58 -0.34 -15.90 -20.75
C GLY A 58 -1.09 -16.43 -19.53
N GLY A 59 -2.17 -15.76 -19.13
CA GLY A 59 -3.07 -16.15 -18.06
C GLY A 59 -2.83 -15.37 -16.78
N TYR A 60 -3.89 -14.82 -16.20
CA TYR A 60 -3.81 -14.02 -14.97
C TYR A 60 -5.07 -14.21 -14.10
N LEU A 61 -4.99 -13.75 -12.86
CA LEU A 61 -6.12 -13.74 -11.93
C LEU A 61 -6.79 -12.36 -11.97
N LEU A 62 -8.05 -12.29 -12.35
CA LEU A 62 -8.84 -11.07 -12.27
C LEU A 62 -9.57 -11.03 -10.93
N VAL A 63 -9.18 -10.08 -10.08
CA VAL A 63 -9.89 -9.71 -8.86
C VAL A 63 -10.97 -8.71 -9.21
N THR A 64 -12.20 -9.01 -8.80
CA THR A 64 -13.36 -8.12 -8.92
C THR A 64 -13.78 -7.67 -7.53
N ALA A 65 -13.77 -6.37 -7.28
CA ALA A 65 -14.24 -5.75 -6.05
C ALA A 65 -15.58 -5.05 -6.27
N LYS A 66 -16.52 -5.20 -5.33
CA LYS A 66 -17.81 -4.49 -5.34
C LYS A 66 -18.14 -4.00 -3.94
N ALA A 67 -18.74 -2.82 -3.82
CA ALA A 67 -19.29 -2.36 -2.55
C ALA A 67 -20.38 -3.32 -2.05
N LEU A 68 -20.42 -3.54 -0.73
CA LEU A 68 -21.53 -4.24 -0.09
C LEU A 68 -22.85 -3.47 -0.30
N PRO A 69 -24.01 -4.17 -0.24
CA PRO A 69 -25.31 -3.52 -0.41
C PRO A 69 -25.50 -2.34 0.56
N GLY A 70 -25.87 -1.18 0.02
CA GLY A 70 -26.08 0.05 0.80
C GLY A 70 -24.82 0.88 1.04
N ILE A 71 -23.63 0.39 0.68
CA ILE A 71 -22.38 1.15 0.79
C ILE A 71 -22.13 1.94 -0.50
N THR A 72 -21.66 3.17 -0.32
CA THR A 72 -21.05 3.97 -1.39
C THR A 72 -19.70 4.46 -0.89
N CYS A 73 -18.64 4.08 -1.58
CA CYS A 73 -17.28 4.44 -1.21
C CYS A 73 -16.43 4.70 -2.46
N TYR A 74 -15.26 5.29 -2.26
CA TYR A 74 -14.32 5.63 -3.32
C TYR A 74 -13.08 4.77 -3.18
N LEU A 75 -12.81 3.95 -4.19
CA LEU A 75 -11.62 3.11 -4.26
C LEU A 75 -10.56 3.86 -5.07
N GLU A 76 -9.42 4.12 -4.46
CA GLU A 76 -8.30 4.76 -5.15
C GLU A 76 -7.77 3.85 -6.26
N GLY A 77 -7.33 4.46 -7.36
CA GLY A 77 -6.74 3.76 -8.51
C GLY A 77 -5.31 3.29 -8.23
N VAL A 78 -5.04 2.73 -7.06
CA VAL A 78 -3.77 2.09 -6.71
C VAL A 78 -3.94 0.56 -6.77
N PHE A 79 -2.84 -0.19 -6.77
CA PHE A 79 -2.90 -1.65 -6.75
C PHE A 79 -3.36 -2.16 -5.38
N PRO A 80 -4.03 -3.33 -5.31
CA PRO A 80 -4.36 -3.95 -4.04
C PRO A 80 -3.09 -4.33 -3.27
N SER A 81 -3.12 -4.15 -1.95
CA SER A 81 -2.12 -4.76 -1.09
C SER A 81 -2.45 -6.23 -0.88
N GLY A 82 -1.45 -7.09 -0.84
CA GLY A 82 -1.69 -8.51 -0.65
C GLY A 82 -0.49 -9.41 -0.89
N SER A 83 -0.63 -10.66 -0.46
CA SER A 83 0.37 -11.70 -0.66
C SER A 83 -0.26 -13.08 -0.77
N PHE A 84 0.41 -13.98 -1.49
CA PHE A 84 0.01 -15.40 -1.53
C PHE A 84 0.52 -16.18 -0.32
N GLY A 85 1.60 -15.71 0.32
CA GLY A 85 2.19 -16.31 1.51
C GLY A 85 2.98 -15.30 2.33
N SER A 86 3.77 -15.80 3.28
CA SER A 86 4.55 -14.98 4.21
C SER A 86 5.94 -14.60 3.70
N ALA A 87 6.32 -15.06 2.50
CA ALA A 87 7.64 -14.77 1.95
C ALA A 87 7.59 -13.54 1.03
N ALA A 88 8.67 -12.75 1.04
CA ALA A 88 8.71 -11.46 0.33
C ALA A 88 8.47 -11.58 -1.19
N ASP A 89 8.92 -12.66 -1.81
CA ASP A 89 8.71 -12.98 -3.23
C ASP A 89 7.29 -13.48 -3.56
N THR A 90 6.38 -13.45 -2.60
CA THR A 90 4.94 -13.78 -2.77
C THR A 90 4.03 -12.58 -2.52
N GLU A 91 4.59 -11.43 -2.18
CA GLU A 91 3.90 -10.16 -2.01
C GLU A 91 3.70 -9.49 -3.36
N LEU A 92 2.53 -8.86 -3.55
CA LEU A 92 2.19 -8.15 -4.77
C LEU A 92 3.05 -6.91 -4.92
N SER A 93 3.72 -6.80 -6.06
CA SER A 93 4.36 -5.55 -6.50
C SER A 93 3.48 -4.83 -7.53
N PRO A 94 3.60 -3.50 -7.69
CA PRO A 94 2.86 -2.78 -8.71
C PRO A 94 3.30 -3.22 -10.11
N ALA A 95 2.33 -3.44 -11.00
CA ALA A 95 2.56 -3.63 -12.43
C ALA A 95 2.60 -2.31 -13.22
N GLU A 96 2.14 -1.20 -12.60
CA GLU A 96 1.94 0.09 -13.23
C GLU A 96 2.63 1.19 -12.39
N ASP A 97 3.31 2.12 -13.06
CA ASP A 97 4.07 3.20 -12.39
C ASP A 97 3.22 4.44 -12.05
N SER A 98 2.03 4.53 -12.63
CA SER A 98 1.11 5.67 -12.45
C SER A 98 -0.15 5.20 -11.75
N VAL A 99 -0.73 6.04 -10.90
CA VAL A 99 -2.05 5.77 -10.31
C VAL A 99 -3.15 5.92 -11.35
N SER A 100 -4.13 5.03 -11.30
CA SER A 100 -5.36 5.08 -12.08
C SER A 100 -6.38 6.06 -11.47
N GLU A 101 -7.48 6.26 -12.17
CA GLU A 101 -8.59 7.09 -11.69
C GLU A 101 -9.26 6.49 -10.44
N THR A 102 -9.72 7.35 -9.53
CA THR A 102 -10.54 6.93 -8.39
C THR A 102 -11.91 6.41 -8.86
N ILE A 103 -12.30 5.23 -8.37
CA ILE A 103 -13.53 4.55 -8.77
C ILE A 103 -14.58 4.70 -7.68
N LYS A 104 -15.73 5.28 -8.01
CA LYS A 104 -16.90 5.28 -7.11
C LYS A 104 -17.61 3.93 -7.17
N LEU A 105 -17.56 3.17 -6.07
CA LEU A 105 -18.26 1.91 -5.93
C LEU A 105 -19.61 2.13 -5.26
N SER A 106 -20.67 1.67 -5.92
CA SER A 106 -22.05 1.67 -5.39
C SER A 106 -22.91 0.73 -6.24
N GLY A 107 -23.96 0.15 -5.64
CA GLY A 107 -24.90 -0.71 -6.37
C GLY A 107 -24.20 -1.89 -7.07
N SER A 108 -24.23 -1.90 -8.41
CA SER A 108 -23.63 -2.98 -9.23
C SER A 108 -22.24 -2.66 -9.78
N THR A 109 -21.73 -1.43 -9.57
CA THR A 109 -20.41 -1.01 -10.06
C THR A 109 -19.32 -1.87 -9.45
N ALA A 110 -18.35 -2.24 -10.27
CA ALA A 110 -17.21 -3.05 -9.87
C ALA A 110 -15.90 -2.34 -10.23
N ALA A 111 -14.88 -2.61 -9.44
CA ALA A 111 -13.50 -2.36 -9.77
C ALA A 111 -12.78 -3.68 -10.05
N TYR A 112 -11.72 -3.61 -10.85
CA TYR A 112 -10.99 -4.75 -11.36
C TYR A 112 -9.50 -4.56 -11.17
N ALA A 113 -8.81 -5.57 -10.67
CA ALA A 113 -7.35 -5.62 -10.64
C ALA A 113 -6.89 -6.96 -11.20
N GLY A 114 -5.89 -6.92 -12.08
CA GLY A 114 -5.27 -8.09 -12.66
C GLY A 114 -4.03 -8.47 -11.87
N ILE A 115 -3.88 -9.75 -11.53
CA ILE A 115 -2.71 -10.27 -10.83
C ILE A 115 -2.03 -11.29 -11.75
N ASN A 116 -0.78 -10.99 -12.13
CA ASN A 116 0.10 -12.00 -12.71
C ASN A 116 0.87 -12.67 -11.55
N PRO A 117 0.59 -13.93 -11.24
CA PRO A 117 1.21 -14.61 -10.10
C PRO A 117 2.70 -14.91 -10.33
N LYS A 118 3.16 -14.95 -11.59
CA LYS A 118 4.54 -15.32 -11.92
C LYS A 118 5.08 -14.45 -13.05
N THR A 119 6.03 -13.59 -12.71
CA THR A 119 6.71 -12.72 -13.69
C THR A 119 8.06 -13.25 -14.13
N THR A 120 8.64 -14.19 -13.38
CA THR A 120 9.96 -14.75 -13.71
C THR A 120 9.87 -15.94 -14.67
N ASN A 121 10.93 -16.17 -15.44
CA ASN A 121 11.04 -17.31 -16.36
C ASN A 121 11.70 -18.57 -15.75
N ASN A 122 11.93 -18.58 -14.43
CA ASN A 122 12.58 -19.70 -13.74
C ASN A 122 11.56 -20.75 -13.24
N ASN A 123 12.03 -21.83 -12.63
CA ASN A 123 11.19 -22.89 -12.03
C ASN A 123 11.11 -22.83 -10.49
N ASN A 124 11.45 -21.70 -9.87
CA ASN A 124 11.54 -21.56 -8.43
C ASN A 124 10.20 -21.19 -7.76
N GLY A 125 9.13 -21.05 -8.57
CA GLY A 125 7.83 -20.66 -8.06
C GLY A 125 7.21 -21.68 -7.11
N ARG A 126 6.38 -21.18 -6.20
CA ARG A 126 5.70 -21.98 -5.18
C ARG A 126 4.21 -22.06 -5.46
N GLN A 127 3.58 -23.14 -5.02
CA GLN A 127 2.16 -23.38 -5.23
C GLN A 127 1.32 -22.79 -4.11
N PHE A 128 0.27 -22.06 -4.47
CA PHE A 128 -0.70 -21.50 -3.53
C PHE A 128 -2.13 -21.76 -3.99
N GLU A 129 -3.05 -21.90 -3.03
CA GLU A 129 -4.49 -22.08 -3.26
C GLU A 129 -5.32 -20.87 -2.83
N ALA A 130 -4.68 -19.88 -2.22
CA ALA A 130 -5.33 -18.67 -1.72
C ALA A 130 -4.40 -17.46 -1.87
N ILE A 131 -5.01 -16.28 -1.82
CA ILE A 131 -4.33 -14.99 -1.70
C ILE A 131 -4.96 -14.21 -0.54
N HIS A 132 -4.13 -13.51 0.23
CA HIS A 132 -4.53 -12.52 1.22
C HIS A 132 -4.53 -11.16 0.55
N LEU A 133 -5.65 -10.45 0.56
CA LEU A 133 -5.81 -9.20 -0.16
C LEU A 133 -6.51 -8.16 0.71
N SER A 134 -6.07 -6.92 0.61
CA SER A 134 -6.69 -5.75 1.22
C SER A 134 -6.71 -4.59 0.22
N VAL A 135 -7.54 -3.58 0.52
CA VAL A 135 -7.35 -2.25 -0.06
C VAL A 135 -6.01 -1.70 0.50
N ALA A 136 -5.24 -1.03 -0.35
CA ALA A 136 -4.00 -0.39 0.07
C ALA A 136 -4.29 0.68 1.14
N GLY A 137 -3.53 0.67 2.23
CA GLY A 137 -3.75 1.51 3.40
C GLY A 137 -4.79 0.99 4.40
N ASP A 138 -5.38 -0.19 4.15
CA ASP A 138 -6.30 -0.89 5.05
C ASP A 138 -5.83 -2.33 5.34
N GLU A 139 -4.50 -2.54 5.43
CA GLU A 139 -3.87 -3.87 5.58
C GLU A 139 -4.24 -4.59 6.89
N ASP A 140 -4.67 -3.86 7.92
CA ASP A 140 -5.21 -4.44 9.15
C ASP A 140 -6.49 -5.25 8.89
N ASN A 141 -7.17 -4.97 7.78
CA ASN A 141 -8.36 -5.67 7.32
C ASN A 141 -8.03 -6.37 5.99
N PHE A 142 -7.83 -7.68 6.03
CA PHE A 142 -7.61 -8.49 4.81
C PHE A 142 -8.70 -9.54 4.63
N VAL A 143 -8.88 -9.94 3.37
CA VAL A 143 -9.69 -11.10 2.99
C VAL A 143 -8.79 -12.21 2.46
N THR A 144 -9.11 -13.46 2.81
CA THR A 144 -8.50 -14.62 2.18
C THR A 144 -9.39 -15.12 1.05
N LEU A 145 -8.92 -14.97 -0.18
CA LEU A 145 -9.63 -15.38 -1.37
C LEU A 145 -9.08 -16.72 -1.86
N ARG A 146 -9.94 -17.74 -1.93
CA ARG A 146 -9.56 -19.01 -2.56
C ARG A 146 -9.41 -18.83 -4.06
N LEU A 147 -8.33 -19.36 -4.60
CA LEU A 147 -8.05 -19.34 -6.03
C LEU A 147 -8.88 -20.41 -6.75
N PRO A 148 -9.23 -20.20 -8.02
CA PRO A 148 -9.97 -21.19 -8.80
C PRO A 148 -9.23 -22.52 -8.99
N ARG A 149 -7.90 -22.49 -8.90
CA ARG A 149 -7.01 -23.64 -8.91
C ARG A 149 -5.73 -23.32 -8.13
N MET A 150 -4.86 -24.31 -7.98
CA MET A 150 -3.51 -24.10 -7.46
C MET A 150 -2.65 -23.31 -8.46
N VAL A 151 -2.03 -22.24 -8.01
CA VAL A 151 -1.29 -21.29 -8.83
C VAL A 151 0.19 -21.27 -8.44
N THR A 152 1.07 -21.31 -9.43
CA THR A 152 2.51 -21.09 -9.25
C THR A 152 2.80 -19.60 -9.11
N VAL A 153 3.43 -19.21 -8.00
CA VAL A 153 3.75 -17.83 -7.66
C VAL A 153 5.26 -17.63 -7.60
N ASP A 154 5.76 -16.58 -8.27
CA ASP A 154 7.14 -16.09 -8.15
C ASP A 154 7.21 -14.63 -8.60
N GLN A 155 7.45 -13.72 -7.65
CA GLN A 155 7.45 -12.26 -7.85
C GLN A 155 6.15 -11.77 -8.50
N PRO A 156 5.00 -11.95 -7.83
CA PRO A 156 3.72 -11.60 -8.42
C PRO A 156 3.58 -10.08 -8.54
N ILE A 157 2.89 -9.64 -9.60
CA ILE A 157 2.55 -8.23 -9.82
C ILE A 157 1.04 -8.05 -9.92
N ALA A 158 0.56 -6.87 -9.54
CA ALA A 158 -0.84 -6.47 -9.64
C ALA A 158 -0.98 -5.14 -10.38
N THR A 159 -1.97 -5.03 -11.27
CA THR A 159 -2.40 -3.73 -11.79
C THR A 159 -3.04 -2.92 -10.67
N ASN A 160 -3.17 -1.61 -10.91
CA ASN A 160 -4.08 -0.79 -10.15
C ASN A 160 -5.53 -1.26 -10.31
N TRP A 161 -6.41 -0.71 -9.45
CA TRP A 161 -7.84 -0.81 -9.66
C TRP A 161 -8.28 -0.02 -10.90
N HIS A 162 -9.04 -0.70 -11.75
CA HIS A 162 -9.62 -0.14 -12.98
C HIS A 162 -11.14 -0.33 -12.99
N ALA A 163 -11.87 0.61 -13.58
CA ALA A 163 -13.33 0.50 -13.73
C ALA A 163 -13.74 -0.49 -14.84
N ASN A 164 -12.83 -0.78 -15.76
CA ASN A 164 -13.03 -1.69 -16.89
C ASN A 164 -12.05 -2.88 -16.78
N PRO A 165 -12.53 -4.13 -16.85
CA PRO A 165 -11.67 -5.29 -16.73
C PRO A 165 -10.65 -5.42 -17.88
N ALA A 166 -10.88 -4.77 -19.03
CA ALA A 166 -9.93 -4.77 -20.14
C ALA A 166 -8.65 -3.99 -19.85
N ASP A 167 -8.71 -3.04 -18.92
CA ASP A 167 -7.56 -2.22 -18.50
C ASP A 167 -6.78 -2.90 -17.36
N ALA A 168 -7.40 -3.87 -16.69
CA ALA A 168 -6.79 -4.68 -15.61
C ALA A 168 -6.02 -5.89 -16.15
N VAL A 169 -5.25 -5.73 -17.23
CA VAL A 169 -4.40 -6.80 -17.79
C VAL A 169 -2.95 -6.59 -17.33
N PRO A 170 -2.40 -7.48 -16.49
CA PRO A 170 -1.07 -7.30 -15.92
C PRO A 170 0.01 -7.69 -16.94
N PHE A 171 0.64 -6.70 -17.55
CA PHE A 171 1.83 -6.92 -18.38
C PHE A 171 3.07 -6.89 -17.49
N SER A 172 3.92 -7.93 -17.58
CA SER A 172 5.29 -7.82 -17.09
C SER A 172 6.07 -6.97 -18.09
N GLY A 173 6.50 -5.78 -17.67
CA GLY A 173 7.39 -4.91 -18.45
C GLY A 173 8.76 -5.52 -18.73
#